data_AF-A0A6P0JYY3-F1
#
_entry.id   AF-A0A6P0JYY3-F1
#
_cell.length_a   1.000
_cell.length_b   1.000
_cell.length_c   1.000
_cell.angle_alpha   90.00
_cell.angle_beta   90.00
_cell.angle_gamma   90.00
#
_symmetry.space_group_name_H-M   'P 1'
#
loop_
_entity.id
_entity.type
_entity.pdbx_description
1 polymer ?
#
loop_
_entity_poly.entity_id
_entity_poly.type
_entity_poly.pdbx_seq_one_letter_code
_entity_poly.pdbx_strand_id
1 'polypeptide(L)'
;MKIAVMSCIHGNYEALDAVLQDIDQHKADKIYCLGDLVGYGPFPNAVVEQIRSLDIPTVQGCWDEDIVEGLNACECSYPSLIA
;
A
#
# COMPACT_ATOMS: atom_id res chain seq x y z
N MET A 1 -12.57 -12.21 17.00
CA MET A 1 -12.46 -11.39 15.78
C MET A 1 -11.13 -10.66 15.83
N LYS A 2 -10.18 -11.05 14.99
CA LYS A 2 -8.85 -10.46 14.85
C LYS A 2 -8.82 -9.68 13.53
N ILE A 3 -8.37 -8.44 13.58
CA ILE A 3 -8.28 -7.57 12.41
C ILE A 3 -6.81 -7.20 12.21
N ALA A 4 -6.31 -7.37 11.00
CA ALA A 4 -5.03 -6.83 10.56
C ALA A 4 -5.24 -5.48 9.88
N VAL A 5 -4.38 -4.52 10.19
CA VAL A 5 -4.35 -3.19 9.56
C VAL A 5 -2.93 -2.92 9.10
N MET A 6 -2.77 -2.57 7.84
CA MET A 6 -1.47 -2.26 7.21
C MET A 6 -1.55 -0.95 6.42
N SER A 7 -0.42 -0.32 6.12
CA SER A 7 -0.33 0.99 5.45
C SER A 7 1.06 1.19 4.84
N CYS A 8 1.23 2.23 4.03
CA CYS A 8 2.54 2.75 3.64
C CYS A 8 3.43 1.68 2.98
N ILE A 9 2.84 0.94 2.04
CA ILE A 9 3.54 -0.13 1.31
C ILE A 9 4.55 0.49 0.33
N HIS A 10 4.21 1.64 -0.27
CA HIS A 10 5.07 2.41 -1.17
C HIS A 10 5.72 1.57 -2.28
N GLY A 11 5.00 0.65 -2.92
CA GLY A 11 5.55 -0.19 -3.99
C GLY A 11 6.57 -1.24 -3.53
N ASN A 12 6.69 -1.50 -2.23
CA ASN A 12 7.53 -2.55 -1.67
C ASN A 12 6.76 -3.88 -1.64
N TYR A 13 6.80 -4.59 -2.76
CA TYR A 13 6.07 -5.85 -2.93
C TYR A 13 6.55 -6.96 -1.97
N GLU A 14 7.87 -7.05 -1.74
CA GLU A 14 8.45 -8.05 -0.85
C GLU A 14 8.02 -7.84 0.61
N ALA A 15 7.92 -6.58 1.06
CA ALA A 15 7.39 -6.27 2.39
C ALA A 15 5.89 -6.62 2.49
N LEU A 16 5.10 -6.34 1.44
CA LEU A 16 3.69 -6.71 1.40
C LEU A 16 3.52 -8.24 1.50
N ASP A 17 4.25 -9.02 0.72
CA ASP A 17 4.20 -10.48 0.76
C ASP A 17 4.55 -11.03 2.16
N ALA A 18 5.63 -10.52 2.77
CA ALA A 18 6.02 -10.91 4.11
C ALA A 18 4.95 -10.59 5.17
N VAL A 19 4.32 -9.41 5.10
CA VAL A 19 3.25 -9.00 6.01
C VAL A 19 1.99 -9.84 5.80
N LEU A 20 1.62 -10.15 4.56
CA LEU A 20 0.47 -11.02 4.28
C LEU A 20 0.67 -12.43 4.84
N GLN A 21 1.89 -12.98 4.73
CA GLN A 21 2.25 -14.27 5.34
C GLN A 21 2.17 -14.22 6.88
N ASP A 22 2.64 -13.13 7.50
CA ASP A 22 2.52 -12.95 8.96
C ASP A 22 1.05 -12.84 9.41
N ILE A 23 0.23 -12.11 8.65
CA ILE A 23 -1.21 -11.98 8.91
C ILE A 23 -1.92 -13.35 8.83
N ASP A 24 -1.59 -14.16 7.83
CA ASP A 24 -2.13 -15.52 7.66
C ASP A 24 -1.74 -16.43 8.85
N GLN A 25 -0.48 -16.38 9.27
CA GLN A 25 -0.01 -17.12 10.46
C GLN A 25 -0.78 -16.73 11.73
N HIS A 26 -1.11 -15.44 11.86
CA HIS A 26 -1.91 -14.94 12.97
C HIS A 26 -3.41 -15.19 12.83
N LYS A 27 -3.88 -15.73 11.70
CA LYS A 27 -5.29 -16.03 11.40
C LYS A 27 -6.19 -14.82 11.61
N ALA A 28 -5.85 -13.69 10.99
CA ALA A 28 -6.74 -12.54 11.01
C ALA A 28 -8.04 -12.85 10.25
N ASP A 29 -9.18 -12.44 10.81
CA ASP A 29 -10.50 -12.62 10.19
C ASP A 29 -10.75 -11.57 9.09
N LYS A 30 -10.08 -10.41 9.18
CA LYS A 30 -10.20 -9.28 8.25
C LYS A 30 -8.86 -8.56 8.10
N ILE A 31 -8.64 -8.00 6.91
CA ILE A 31 -7.48 -7.17 6.58
C ILE A 31 -8.00 -5.84 6.05
N TYR A 32 -7.40 -4.73 6.47
CA TYR A 32 -7.65 -3.39 5.94
C TYR A 32 -6.33 -2.70 5.62
N CYS A 33 -6.32 -1.91 4.54
CA CYS A 33 -5.17 -1.09 4.18
C CYS A 33 -5.50 0.41 4.31
N LEU A 34 -4.58 1.16 4.91
CA LEU A 34 -4.73 2.61 5.10
C LEU A 34 -4.14 3.44 3.94
N GLY A 35 -3.80 2.79 2.81
CA GLY A 35 -3.31 3.44 1.60
C GLY A 35 -1.78 3.54 1.54
N ASP A 36 -1.31 4.45 0.70
CA ASP A 36 0.08 4.63 0.31
C ASP A 36 0.62 3.33 -0.32
N LEU A 37 -0.12 2.82 -1.30
CA LEU A 37 0.22 1.61 -2.04
C LEU A 37 1.42 1.83 -2.96
N VAL A 38 1.50 3.03 -3.54
CA VAL A 38 2.55 3.42 -4.48
C VAL A 38 3.48 4.48 -3.88
N GLY A 39 4.50 4.86 -4.63
CA GLY A 39 5.49 5.84 -4.20
C GLY A 39 6.87 5.49 -4.74
N TYR A 40 7.86 5.45 -3.86
CA TYR A 40 9.28 5.33 -4.24
C TYR A 40 9.77 3.88 -4.43
N GLY A 41 8.99 2.87 -4.05
CA GLY A 41 9.39 1.46 -4.20
C GLY A 41 9.28 0.95 -5.64
N PRO A 42 10.02 -0.11 -5.97
CA PRO A 42 10.25 -0.54 -7.35
C PRO A 42 9.07 -1.26 -8.02
N PHE A 43 8.07 -1.74 -7.25
CA PHE A 43 7.00 -2.61 -7.75
C PHE A 43 5.58 -2.08 -7.49
N PRO A 44 5.24 -0.84 -7.88
CA PRO A 44 3.92 -0.25 -7.61
C PRO A 44 2.77 -1.05 -8.23
N ASN A 45 2.93 -1.51 -9.48
CA ASN A 45 1.89 -2.28 -10.16
C ASN A 45 1.62 -3.62 -9.46
N ALA A 46 2.67 -4.34 -9.05
CA ALA A 46 2.51 -5.62 -8.38
C ALA A 46 1.81 -5.46 -7.02
N VAL A 47 2.11 -4.39 -6.28
CA VAL A 47 1.40 -4.06 -5.02
C VAL A 47 -0.08 -3.82 -5.29
N VAL A 48 -0.42 -2.96 -6.27
CA VAL A 48 -1.81 -2.63 -6.59
C VAL A 48 -2.57 -3.87 -7.09
N GLU A 49 -1.96 -4.68 -7.94
CA GLU A 49 -2.55 -5.94 -8.42
C GLU A 49 -2.81 -6.91 -7.27
N GLN A 50 -1.86 -7.06 -6.34
CA GLN A 50 -2.00 -7.94 -5.18
C GLN A 50 -3.15 -7.49 -4.28
N ILE A 51 -3.19 -6.21 -3.89
CA ILE A 51 -4.27 -5.63 -3.07
C ILE A 51 -5.64 -5.86 -3.71
N ARG A 52 -5.75 -5.67 -5.03
CA ARG A 52 -6.99 -5.90 -5.79
C ARG A 52 -7.35 -7.37 -5.86
N SER A 53 -6.39 -8.26 -6.07
CA SER A 53 -6.63 -9.71 -6.20
C SER A 53 -7.18 -10.33 -4.91
N LEU A 54 -6.78 -9.77 -3.76
CA LEU A 54 -7.21 -10.20 -2.43
C LEU A 54 -8.46 -9.43 -1.92
N ASP A 55 -9.00 -8.51 -2.72
CA ASP A 55 -10.13 -7.66 -2.37
C ASP A 55 -9.98 -6.96 -1.00
N ILE A 56 -8.76 -6.47 -0.72
CA ILE A 56 -8.45 -5.82 0.56
C ILE A 56 -9.04 -4.40 0.55
N PRO A 57 -9.99 -4.07 1.43
CA PRO A 57 -10.54 -2.72 1.51
C PRO A 57 -9.44 -1.73 1.87
N THR A 58 -9.29 -0.72 1.03
CA THR A 58 -8.15 0.22 1.08
C THR A 58 -8.68 1.65 0.96
N VAL A 59 -8.24 2.55 1.84
CA VAL A 59 -8.48 3.99 1.70
C VAL A 59 -7.37 4.63 0.86
N GLN A 60 -7.64 5.78 0.25
CA GLN A 60 -6.62 6.52 -0.50
C GLN A 60 -5.60 7.12 0.47
N GLY A 61 -4.31 6.82 0.27
CA GLY A 61 -3.21 7.49 0.95
C GLY A 61 -2.76 8.76 0.23
N CYS A 62 -1.93 9.57 0.89
CA CYS A 62 -1.43 10.81 0.29
C CYS A 62 -0.52 10.55 -0.91
N TRP A 63 0.24 9.46 -0.92
CA TRP A 63 1.06 9.07 -2.07
C TRP A 63 0.23 8.55 -3.23
N ASP A 64 -0.90 7.88 -2.92
CA ASP A 64 -1.82 7.44 -3.96
C ASP A 64 -2.48 8.65 -4.62
N GLU A 65 -2.92 9.64 -3.84
CA GLU A 65 -3.44 10.92 -4.32
C GLU A 65 -2.39 11.68 -5.15
N ASP A 66 -1.18 11.87 -4.63
CA ASP A 66 -0.13 12.62 -5.31
C ASP A 66 0.26 12.04 -6.67
N ILE A 67 0.35 10.71 -6.79
CA ILE A 67 0.69 10.04 -8.04
C ILE A 67 -0.46 10.12 -9.05
N VAL A 68 -1.71 10.07 -8.58
CA VAL A 68 -2.88 10.15 -9.46
C VAL A 68 -3.11 11.58 -9.94
N GLU A 69 -2.99 12.57 -9.05
CA GLU A 69 -3.31 13.97 -9.32
C GLU A 69 -2.10 14.79 -9.77
N GLY A 70 -0.88 14.26 -9.64
CA GLY A 70 0.34 14.96 -10.00
C GLY A 70 0.71 16.10 -9.05
N LEU A 71 0.29 16.04 -7.79
CA LEU A 71 0.23 17.22 -6.92
C LEU A 71 1.56 17.58 -6.22
N ASN A 72 2.56 16.70 -6.19
CA ASN A 72 3.76 16.87 -5.34
C ASN A 72 3.41 17.38 -3.92
N ALA A 73 2.22 17.04 -3.39
CA ALA A 73 1.68 17.66 -2.19
C ALA A 73 2.24 17.05 -0.92
N CYS A 74 2.84 15.86 -1.00
CA CYS A 74 3.54 15.26 0.12
C CYS A 74 4.88 15.96 0.35
N GLU A 75 4.99 16.69 1.46
CA GLU A 75 6.25 17.30 1.95
C GLU A 75 7.31 16.27 2.39
N CYS A 76 7.18 15.01 1.97
CA CYS A 76 8.17 13.98 2.21
C CYS A 76 9.44 14.23 1.38
N SER A 77 10.60 13.78 1.88
CA SER A 77 11.91 14.01 1.26
C SER A 77 12.08 13.41 -0.15
N TYR A 78 11.08 12.71 -0.68
CA TYR A 78 11.09 12.10 -2.00
C TYR A 78 10.00 12.76 -2.87
N PRO A 79 10.35 13.77 -3.69
CA PRO A 79 9.38 14.33 -4.62
C PRO A 79 8.88 13.23 -5.57
N SER A 80 7.58 13.21 -5.86
CA SER A 80 7.01 12.33 -6.87
C SER A 80 7.47 12.80 -8.26
N LEU A 81 8.66 12.37 -8.68
CA LEU A 81 9.25 12.74 -9.99
C LEU A 81 8.44 12.24 -11.20
N ILE A 82 7.33 11.53 -10.96
CA ILE A 82 6.42 10.96 -11.95
C ILE A 82 5.13 11.81 -12.09
N ALA A 83 4.93 12.79 -11.19
CA ALA A 83 3.88 13.81 -11.27
C ALA A 83 4.25 14.92 -12.27
#